data_AF-A0AAE1CB05-F1
#
_entry.id   AF-A0AAE1CB05-F1
#
_cell.length_a   1.000
_cell.length_b   1.000
_cell.length_c   1.000
_cell.angle_alpha   90.00
_cell.angle_beta   90.00
_cell.angle_gamma   90.00
#
_symmetry.space_group_name_H-M   'P 1'
#
loop_
_entity.id
_entity.type
_entity.pdbx_description
1 polymer ?
#
loop_
_entity_poly.entity_id
_entity_poly.type
_entity_poly.pdbx_seq_one_letter_code
_entity_poly.pdbx_strand_id
1 'polypeptide(L)'
;MALHYLALLYPKADKVARVEEITQSVCDYVKENEPGVLQYQWFRVQGGEKPMLVVWESYADQAAVDAHKSSPKMAWLVETSQKEDLFAAPLEVKLLDGFAGWASRL
;
A
#
# COMPACT_ATOMS: atom_id res chain seq x y z
N MET A 1 -0.28 -20.54 -0.61
CA MET A 1 -1.12 -19.80 -1.56
C MET A 1 -0.86 -18.33 -1.29
N ALA A 2 -0.68 -17.52 -2.34
CA ALA A 2 -0.40 -16.11 -2.13
C ALA A 2 -1.59 -15.42 -1.45
N LEU A 3 -1.31 -14.47 -0.56
CA LEU A 3 -2.30 -13.62 0.08
C LEU A 3 -2.40 -12.32 -0.70
N HIS A 4 -3.61 -11.85 -0.98
CA HIS A 4 -3.85 -10.64 -1.77
C HIS A 4 -4.52 -9.57 -0.93
N TYR A 5 -4.01 -8.35 -0.99
CA TYR A 5 -4.55 -7.21 -0.26
C TYR A 5 -4.79 -6.01 -1.18
N LEU A 6 -5.82 -5.24 -0.85
CA LEU A 6 -5.99 -3.86 -1.31
C LEU A 6 -5.99 -2.94 -0.10
N ALA A 7 -5.12 -1.92 -0.13
CA ALA A 7 -5.17 -0.84 0.84
C ALA A 7 -5.65 0.46 0.18
N LEU A 8 -6.64 1.12 0.77
CA LEU A 8 -7.24 2.36 0.29
C LEU A 8 -6.84 3.51 1.23
N LEU A 9 -6.19 4.51 0.65
CA LEU A 9 -5.68 5.68 1.35
C LEU A 9 -6.43 6.92 0.89
N TYR A 10 -6.82 7.74 1.86
CA TYR A 10 -7.57 8.97 1.65
C TYR A 10 -6.72 10.18 2.06
N PRO A 11 -5.72 10.58 1.25
CA PRO A 11 -4.90 11.73 1.58
C PRO A 11 -5.73 13.01 1.56
N LYS A 12 -5.35 13.99 2.39
CA LYS A 12 -5.90 15.35 2.27
C LYS A 12 -5.53 15.93 0.90
N ALA A 13 -6.40 16.81 0.39
CA ALA A 13 -6.27 17.36 -0.95
C ALA A 13 -4.94 18.10 -1.18
N ASP A 14 -4.44 18.79 -0.17
CA ASP A 14 -3.16 19.50 -0.18
C ASP A 14 -1.94 18.60 0.11
N LYS A 15 -2.15 17.31 0.41
CA LYS A 15 -1.10 16.36 0.82
C LYS A 15 -0.83 15.24 -0.18
N VAL A 16 -1.57 15.15 -1.28
CA VAL A 16 -1.45 14.07 -2.27
C VAL A 16 -0.02 13.89 -2.76
N ALA A 17 0.63 14.97 -3.23
CA ALA A 17 2.00 14.90 -3.74
C ALA A 17 3.01 14.42 -2.68
N ARG A 18 2.80 14.81 -1.41
CA ARG A 18 3.67 14.39 -0.31
C ARG A 18 3.50 12.90 0.01
N VAL A 19 2.27 12.40 -0.02
CA VAL A 19 2.00 10.98 0.18
C VAL A 19 2.63 10.16 -0.95
N GLU A 20 2.55 10.63 -2.19
CA GLU A 20 3.20 9.98 -3.33
C GLU A 20 4.72 9.89 -3.18
N GLU A 21 5.39 10.98 -2.79
CA GLU A 21 6.82 11.01 -2.49
C GLU A 21 7.21 9.98 -1.40
N ILE A 22 6.47 9.96 -0.29
CA ILE A 22 6.68 9.00 0.81
C ILE A 22 6.50 7.57 0.30
N THR A 23 5.43 7.30 -0.44
CA THR A 23 5.13 5.95 -0.95
C THR A 23 6.15 5.46 -1.97
N GLN A 24 6.76 6.35 -2.77
CA GLN A 24 7.86 5.96 -3.66
C GLN A 24 9.04 5.41 -2.85
N SER A 25 9.43 6.11 -1.78
CA SER A 25 10.49 5.63 -0.89
C SER A 25 10.15 4.32 -0.17
N VAL A 26 8.86 4.10 0.13
CA VAL A 26 8.38 2.83 0.68
C VAL A 26 8.49 1.71 -0.35
N CYS A 27 8.08 1.94 -1.60
CA CYS A 27 8.18 0.97 -2.69
C CYS A 27 9.63 0.52 -2.92
N ASP A 28 10.57 1.46 -2.91
CA ASP A 28 11.99 1.15 -3.10
C ASP A 28 12.51 0.24 -1.98
N TYR A 29 12.15 0.55 -0.72
CA TYR A 29 12.49 -0.28 0.43
C TYR A 29 11.88 -1.69 0.35
N VAL A 30 10.58 -1.80 0.06
CA VAL A 30 9.86 -3.08 -0.04
C VAL A 30 10.52 -3.95 -1.10
N LYS A 31 10.82 -3.38 -2.28
CA LYS A 31 11.46 -4.09 -3.38
C LYS A 31 12.85 -4.63 -3.03
N GLU A 32 13.64 -3.88 -2.26
CA GLU A 32 15.00 -4.26 -1.90
C GLU A 32 15.05 -5.23 -0.70
N ASN A 33 14.13 -5.10 0.26
CA ASN A 33 14.27 -5.74 1.57
C ASN A 33 13.23 -6.84 1.84
N GLU A 34 12.15 -6.90 1.07
CA GLU A 34 11.01 -7.78 1.38
C GLU A 34 10.75 -8.79 0.25
N PRO A 35 11.59 -9.83 0.09
CA PRO A 35 11.48 -10.80 -1.00
C PRO A 35 10.20 -11.63 -0.98
N GLY A 36 9.48 -11.65 0.14
CA GLY A 36 8.17 -12.29 0.27
C GLY A 36 7.01 -11.46 -0.31
N VAL A 37 7.24 -10.21 -0.69
CA VAL A 37 6.27 -9.34 -1.37
C VAL A 37 6.38 -9.54 -2.86
N LEU A 38 5.34 -10.15 -3.44
CA LEU A 38 5.30 -10.56 -4.85
C LEU A 38 4.75 -9.46 -5.77
N GLN A 39 3.89 -8.60 -5.23
CA GLN A 39 3.34 -7.43 -5.90
C GLN A 39 3.19 -6.31 -4.87
N TYR A 40 3.57 -5.09 -5.24
CA TYR A 40 3.37 -3.89 -4.42
C TYR A 40 3.23 -2.68 -5.35
N GLN A 41 2.00 -2.40 -5.79
CA GLN A 41 1.76 -1.44 -6.86
C GLN A 41 0.74 -0.39 -6.44
N TRP A 42 1.11 0.87 -6.61
CA TRP A 42 0.30 2.03 -6.23
C TRP A 42 -0.42 2.64 -7.43
N PHE A 43 -1.63 3.11 -7.19
CA PHE A 43 -2.52 3.71 -8.17
C PHE A 43 -3.17 4.98 -7.62
N ARG A 44 -3.41 5.94 -8.50
CA ARG A 44 -4.35 7.03 -8.26
C ARG A 44 -5.73 6.60 -8.74
N VAL A 45 -6.76 6.78 -7.94
CA VAL A 45 -8.13 6.58 -8.40
C VAL A 45 -8.57 7.81 -9.18
N GLN A 46 -9.07 7.60 -10.39
CA GLN A 46 -9.58 8.66 -11.26
C GLN A 46 -11.08 8.87 -11.06
N GLY A 47 -11.56 10.10 -11.29
CA GLY A 47 -13.00 10.42 -11.33
C GLY A 47 -13.71 10.51 -9.98
N GLY A 48 -12.99 10.42 -8.85
CA GLY A 48 -13.55 10.64 -7.52
C GLY A 48 -13.61 12.12 -7.14
N GLU A 49 -14.58 12.49 -6.29
CA GLU A 49 -14.69 13.85 -5.73
C GLU A 49 -13.54 14.20 -4.78
N LYS A 50 -12.96 13.19 -4.13
CA LYS A 50 -11.84 13.33 -3.19
C LYS A 50 -10.66 12.48 -3.66
N PRO A 51 -9.42 12.91 -3.41
CA PRO A 51 -8.25 12.10 -3.71
C PRO A 51 -8.30 10.75 -2.99
N MET A 52 -8.00 9.69 -3.74
CA MET A 52 -7.85 8.35 -3.20
C MET A 52 -6.68 7.66 -3.89
N LEU A 53 -5.80 7.08 -3.09
CA LEU A 53 -4.70 6.24 -3.56
C LEU A 53 -5.01 4.79 -3.16
N VAL A 54 -4.60 3.85 -4.01
CA VAL A 54 -4.79 2.42 -3.76
C VAL A 54 -3.47 1.71 -3.95
N VAL A 55 -3.14 0.79 -3.05
CA VAL A 55 -2.06 -0.16 -3.26
C VAL A 55 -2.61 -1.57 -3.37
N TRP A 56 -2.19 -2.27 -4.41
CA TRP A 56 -2.42 -3.70 -4.59
C TRP A 56 -1.16 -4.45 -4.20
N GLU A 57 -1.31 -5.32 -3.22
CA GLU A 57 -0.24 -6.09 -2.62
C GLU A 57 -0.51 -7.58 -2.73
N SER A 58 0.54 -8.37 -2.97
CA SER A 58 0.47 -9.81 -2.80
C SER A 58 1.71 -10.36 -2.12
N TYR A 59 1.49 -11.38 -1.30
CA TYR A 59 2.48 -11.94 -0.38
C TYR A 59 2.58 -13.45 -0.56
N ALA A 60 3.78 -14.00 -0.45
CA ALA A 60 4.00 -15.44 -0.57
C ALA A 60 3.22 -16.25 0.49
N ASP A 61 3.16 -15.73 1.71
CA ASP A 61 2.52 -16.34 2.87
C ASP A 61 2.26 -15.31 3.99
N GLN A 62 1.75 -15.77 5.13
CA GLN A 62 1.48 -14.92 6.29
C GLN A 62 2.77 -14.37 6.93
N ALA A 63 3.88 -15.11 6.88
CA ALA A 63 5.15 -14.63 7.44
C ALA A 63 5.67 -13.41 6.66
N ALA A 64 5.48 -13.38 5.34
CA ALA A 64 5.77 -12.21 4.52
C ALA A 64 4.89 -11.01 4.87
N VAL A 65 3.60 -11.22 5.14
CA VAL A 65 2.68 -10.17 5.62
C VAL A 65 3.15 -9.61 6.97
N ASP A 66 3.52 -10.48 7.89
CA ASP A 66 3.94 -10.08 9.24
C ASP A 66 5.29 -9.34 9.19
N ALA A 67 6.22 -9.80 8.35
CA ALA A 67 7.50 -9.13 8.10
C ALA A 67 7.30 -7.72 7.52
N HIS A 68 6.42 -7.57 6.52
CA HIS A 68 6.08 -6.26 5.96
C HIS A 68 5.50 -5.33 7.02
N LYS A 69 4.45 -5.76 7.73
CA LYS A 69 3.77 -4.94 8.76
C LYS A 69 4.69 -4.51 9.90
N SER A 70 5.64 -5.36 10.27
CA SER A 70 6.60 -5.09 11.35
C SER A 70 7.89 -4.41 10.87
N SER A 71 8.00 -4.10 9.57
CA SER A 71 9.23 -3.54 9.03
C SER A 71 9.52 -2.14 9.58
N PRO A 72 10.81 -1.77 9.75
CA PRO A 72 11.19 -0.42 10.15
C PRO A 72 10.61 0.67 9.24
N LYS A 73 10.46 0.37 7.94
CA LYS A 73 9.90 1.31 6.97
C LYS A 73 8.40 1.53 7.17
N MET A 74 7.65 0.50 7.55
CA MET A 74 6.23 0.66 7.92
C MET A 74 6.06 1.46 9.20
N ALA A 75 6.89 1.21 10.23
CA ALA A 75 6.88 2.01 11.45
C ALA A 75 7.15 3.49 11.15
N TRP A 76 8.17 3.78 10.33
CA TRP A 76 8.48 5.13 9.86
C TRP A 76 7.35 5.77 9.06
N LEU A 77 6.68 5.00 8.18
CA LEU A 77 5.54 5.48 7.40
C LEU A 77 4.39 5.93 8.32
N VAL A 78 4.05 5.11 9.32
CA VAL A 78 2.99 5.43 10.30
C VAL A 78 3.33 6.70 11.07
N GLU A 79 4.54 6.78 11.63
CA GLU A 79 4.99 7.95 12.40
C GLU A 79 4.97 9.23 11.55
N THR A 80 5.54 9.16 10.35
CA THR A 80 5.60 10.29 9.41
C THR A 80 4.19 10.75 9.03
N SER A 81 3.30 9.80 8.73
CA SER A 81 1.92 10.10 8.33
C SER A 81 1.11 10.77 9.44
N GLN A 82 1.31 10.35 10.69
CA GLN A 82 0.68 10.96 11.86
C GLN A 82 1.24 12.35 12.13
N LYS A 83 2.57 12.49 12.11
CA LYS A 83 3.26 13.75 12.37
C LYS A 83 2.92 14.84 11.35
N GLU A 84 2.82 14.46 10.07
CA GLU A 84 2.49 15.38 8.98
C GLU A 84 0.98 15.51 8.73
N ASP A 85 0.15 14.78 9.49
CA ASP A 85 -1.31 14.81 9.45
C ASP A 85 -1.85 14.65 8.00
N LEU A 86 -1.39 13.58 7.34
CA LEU A 86 -1.52 13.41 5.88
C LEU A 86 -2.92 12.97 5.41
N PHE A 87 -3.66 12.24 6.23
CA PHE A 87 -4.87 11.54 5.81
C PHE A 87 -6.15 12.20 6.32
N ALA A 88 -7.16 12.26 5.46
CA ALA A 88 -8.49 12.79 5.76
C ALA A 88 -9.43 11.74 6.37
N ALA A 89 -9.09 10.47 6.25
CA ALA A 89 -9.81 9.33 6.82
C ALA A 89 -8.83 8.19 7.16
N PRO A 90 -9.22 7.26 8.05
CA PRO A 90 -8.41 6.08 8.33
C PRO A 90 -8.10 5.27 7.07
N LEU A 91 -6.93 4.63 7.05
CA LEU A 91 -6.57 3.63 6.04
C LEU A 91 -7.53 2.44 6.12
N GLU A 92 -7.99 1.95 4.97
CA GLU A 92 -8.72 0.69 4.89
C GLU A 92 -7.86 -0.40 4.24
N VAL A 93 -7.76 -1.57 4.86
CA VAL A 93 -7.04 -2.73 4.31
C VAL A 93 -8.02 -3.88 4.14
N LYS A 94 -8.08 -4.45 2.93
CA LYS A 94 -8.96 -5.58 2.59
C LYS A 94 -8.11 -6.78 2.20
N LEU A 95 -8.31 -7.92 2.86
CA LEU A 95 -7.82 -9.22 2.39
C LEU A 95 -8.80 -9.72 1.33
N LEU A 96 -8.28 -10.19 0.20
CA LEU A 96 -9.07 -10.62 -0.96
C LEU A 96 -9.03 -12.14 -1.08
N ASP A 97 -10.18 -12.73 -1.39
CA ASP A 97 -10.30 -14.13 -1.77
C ASP A 97 -10.54 -14.22 -3.28
N GLY A 98 -9.60 -14.81 -4.00
CA GLY A 98 -9.63 -14.92 -5.45
C GLY A 98 -10.48 -16.10 -5.89
N PHE A 99 -11.60 -15.86 -6.58
CA PHE A 99 -12.51 -16.93 -7.02
C PHE A 99 -12.45 -17.23 -8.53
N ALA A 100 -11.94 -16.32 -9.36
CA ALA A 100 -11.82 -16.47 -10.82
C ALA A 100 -10.84 -15.44 -11.42
N GLY A 101 -10.39 -15.66 -12.67
CA GLY A 101 -9.60 -14.70 -13.45
C GLY A 101 -8.12 -15.08 -13.63
N TRP A 102 -7.31 -14.12 -14.08
CA TRP A 102 -5.86 -14.24 -14.28
C TRP A 102 -5.18 -12.92 -13.88
N ALA A 103 -3.95 -12.97 -13.37
CA ALA A 103 -3.24 -11.78 -12.85
C ALA A 103 -2.57 -10.93 -13.96
N SER A 104 -2.10 -11.54 -15.04
CA SER A 104 -1.51 -10.82 -16.19
C SER A 104 -1.86 -11.50 -17.52
N ARG A 105 -2.01 -10.68 -18.56
CA ARG A 105 -1.91 -11.10 -19.99
C ARG A 105 -0.69 -10.52 -20.69
N LEU A 106 0.00 -9.58 -20.01
CA LEU A 106 1.29 -9.04 -20.41
C LEU A 106 2.38 -10.07 -20.08
#